data_AF-A0A427A837-F1
#
_entry.id   AF-A0A427A837-F1
#
_cell.length_a   1.000
_cell.length_b   1.000
_cell.length_c   1.000
_cell.angle_alpha   90.00
_cell.angle_beta   90.00
_cell.angle_gamma   90.00
#
_symmetry.space_group_name_H-M   'P 1'
#
loop_
_entity.id
_entity.type
_entity.pdbx_description
1 polymer ?
#
loop_
_entity_poly.entity_id
_entity_poly.type
_entity_poly.pdbx_seq_one_letter_code
_entity_poly.pdbx_strand_id
1 'polypeptide(L)'
;MASPLLPRVRAPITHVIFDMDGLLLDTEPFYTLVQEKILARFGKTFDWSLKAQMMGKKAIESAQIFVRESGLDGLLTAEAFLEEREGMLQDLFPTCQLLPGEWLI
;
A
#
# COMPACT_ATOMS: atom_id res chain seq x y z
N MET A 1 -41.52 13.04 -18.37
CA MET A 1 -40.51 13.97 -18.92
C MET A 1 -39.50 14.23 -17.80
N ALA A 2 -38.28 13.70 -17.89
CA ALA A 2 -37.24 13.90 -16.87
C ALA A 2 -36.55 15.26 -17.09
N SER A 3 -36.39 16.05 -16.04
CA SER A 3 -35.71 17.35 -16.07
C SER A 3 -34.20 17.15 -16.30
N PRO A 4 -33.54 17.93 -17.19
CA PRO A 4 -32.10 17.80 -17.41
C PRO A 4 -31.33 18.30 -16.18
N LEU A 5 -30.37 17.49 -15.71
CA LEU A 5 -29.44 17.89 -14.66
C LEU A 5 -28.52 18.98 -15.20
N LEU A 6 -28.66 20.21 -14.72
CA LEU A 6 -27.74 21.30 -15.04
C LEU A 6 -26.33 20.97 -14.51
N PRO A 7 -25.26 21.27 -15.26
CA PRO A 7 -23.90 21.04 -14.81
C PRO A 7 -23.65 21.87 -13.54
N ARG A 8 -23.28 21.19 -12.45
CA ARG A 8 -22.88 21.87 -11.21
C ARG A 8 -21.64 22.72 -11.49
N VAL A 9 -21.79 24.04 -11.48
CA VAL A 9 -20.66 24.95 -11.39
C VAL A 9 -19.97 24.67 -10.05
N ARG A 10 -18.73 24.16 -10.11
CA ARG A 10 -17.92 23.93 -8.92
C ARG A 10 -17.43 25.29 -8.41
N ALA A 11 -17.58 25.54 -7.12
CA ALA A 11 -17.02 26.74 -6.49
C ALA A 11 -15.48 26.73 -6.65
N PRO A 12 -14.83 27.90 -6.62
CA PRO A 12 -13.36 27.97 -6.64
C PRO A 12 -12.75 27.12 -5.51
N ILE A 13 -11.76 26.30 -5.85
CA ILE A 13 -11.00 25.52 -4.87
C ILE A 13 -10.05 26.47 -4.14
N THR A 14 -10.10 26.49 -2.81
CA THR A 14 -9.26 27.36 -1.97
C THR A 14 -8.19 26.61 -1.19
N HIS A 15 -8.35 25.30 -0.99
CA HIS A 15 -7.47 24.45 -0.19
C HIS A 15 -7.38 23.05 -0.79
N VAL A 16 -6.23 22.40 -0.62
CA VAL A 16 -5.96 21.02 -1.05
C VAL A 16 -5.37 20.25 0.14
N ILE A 17 -5.76 18.99 0.29
CA ILE A 17 -5.17 18.05 1.24
C ILE A 17 -4.51 16.97 0.41
N PHE A 18 -3.20 16.79 0.59
CA PHE A 18 -2.43 15.77 -0.08
C PHE A 18 -2.30 14.56 0.84
N ASP A 19 -2.48 13.38 0.25
CA ASP A 19 -2.00 12.15 0.87
C ASP A 19 -0.46 12.12 0.78
N MET A 20 0.22 11.48 1.73
CA MET A 20 1.68 11.49 1.78
C MET A 20 2.28 10.29 1.02
N ASP A 21 1.85 9.10 1.39
CA ASP A 21 2.39 7.83 0.89
C ASP A 21 1.88 7.53 -0.52
N GLY A 22 2.79 7.20 -1.44
CA GLY A 22 2.43 6.89 -2.83
C GLY A 22 1.88 8.10 -3.61
N LEU A 23 1.90 9.30 -3.03
CA LEU A 23 1.60 10.57 -3.70
C LEU A 23 2.77 11.54 -3.58
N LEU A 24 3.11 12.01 -2.37
CA LEU A 24 4.28 12.89 -2.17
C LEU A 24 5.59 12.09 -2.15
N LEU A 25 5.57 10.92 -1.51
CA LEU A 25 6.74 10.07 -1.29
C LEU A 25 6.60 8.75 -2.04
N ASP A 26 7.69 8.29 -2.65
CA ASP A 26 7.78 7.01 -3.35
C ASP A 26 7.98 5.86 -2.36
N THR A 27 6.92 5.52 -1.61
CA THR A 27 6.95 4.47 -0.57
C THR A 27 6.43 3.11 -1.04
N GLU A 28 5.67 3.06 -2.14
CA GLU A 28 5.12 1.82 -2.72
C GLU A 28 6.15 0.73 -3.05
N PRO A 29 7.36 1.05 -3.57
CA PRO A 29 8.38 0.04 -3.81
C PRO A 29 8.83 -0.67 -2.52
N PHE A 30 8.85 0.02 -1.39
CA PHE A 30 9.31 -0.55 -0.12
C PHE A 30 8.36 -1.62 0.40
N TYR A 31 7.05 -1.38 0.32
CA TYR A 31 6.05 -2.40 0.68
C TYR A 31 6.20 -3.66 -0.17
N THR A 32 6.49 -3.51 -1.46
CA THR A 32 6.69 -4.65 -2.37
C THR A 32 7.96 -5.41 -1.98
N LEU A 33 9.08 -4.71 -1.81
CA LEU A 33 10.37 -5.28 -1.45
C LEU A 33 10.33 -6.04 -0.12
N VAL A 34 9.71 -5.48 0.91
CA VAL A 34 9.62 -6.12 2.23
C VAL A 34 8.81 -7.42 2.15
N GLN A 35 7.68 -7.40 1.43
CA GLN A 35 6.85 -8.59 1.24
C GLN A 35 7.57 -9.69 0.45
N GLU A 36 8.31 -9.32 -0.60
CA GLU A 36 9.18 -10.24 -1.34
C GLU A 36 10.24 -10.87 -0.43
N LYS A 37 10.91 -10.08 0.41
CA LYS A 37 11.91 -10.58 1.36
C LYS A 37 11.33 -11.57 2.36
N ILE A 38 10.13 -11.28 2.89
CA ILE A 38 9.45 -12.16 3.83
C ILE A 38 9.09 -13.49 3.14
N LEU A 39 8.47 -13.46 1.96
CA LEU A 39 8.10 -14.69 1.24
C LEU A 39 9.29 -15.52 0.78
N ALA A 40 10.40 -14.86 0.40
CA ALA A 40 11.60 -15.54 -0.07
C ALA A 40 12.18 -16.50 1.00
N ARG A 41 12.03 -16.17 2.30
CA ARG A 41 12.44 -17.05 3.43
C ARG A 41 11.69 -18.38 3.46
N PHE A 42 10.50 -18.43 2.87
CA PHE A 42 9.66 -19.62 2.76
C PHE A 42 9.71 -20.27 1.38
N GLY A 43 10.63 -19.83 0.51
CA GLY A 43 10.73 -20.31 -0.87
C GLY A 43 9.53 -19.93 -1.75
N LYS A 44 8.87 -18.80 -1.43
CA LYS A 44 7.69 -18.30 -2.13
C LYS A 44 8.00 -16.95 -2.78
N THR A 45 7.21 -16.59 -3.79
CA THR A 45 7.36 -15.34 -4.53
C THR A 45 6.17 -14.44 -4.25
N PHE A 46 6.43 -13.15 -4.04
CA PHE A 46 5.37 -12.14 -4.00
C PHE A 46 5.10 -11.67 -5.43
N ASP A 47 3.88 -11.87 -5.92
CA ASP A 47 3.49 -11.51 -7.27
C ASP A 47 2.36 -10.48 -7.30
N TRP A 48 2.04 -10.03 -8.51
CA TRP A 48 0.99 -9.04 -8.72
C TRP A 48 -0.40 -9.54 -8.31
N SER A 49 -0.69 -10.83 -8.44
CA SER A 49 -1.99 -11.40 -8.07
C SER A 49 -2.20 -11.26 -6.56
N LEU A 50 -1.19 -11.65 -5.77
CA LEU A 50 -1.22 -11.50 -4.32
C LEU A 50 -1.28 -10.02 -3.91
N LYS A 51 -0.45 -9.16 -4.52
CA LYS A 51 -0.50 -7.71 -4.26
C LYS A 51 -1.89 -7.14 -4.50
N ALA A 52 -2.51 -7.46 -5.64
CA ALA A 52 -3.84 -6.97 -6.01
C ALA A 52 -4.93 -7.42 -5.02
N GLN A 53 -4.85 -8.64 -4.48
CA GLN A 53 -5.77 -9.11 -3.45
C GLN A 53 -5.65 -8.33 -2.14
N MET A 54 -4.50 -7.73 -1.85
CA MET A 54 -4.23 -7.01 -0.61
C MET A 54 -4.58 -5.51 -0.67
N MET A 55 -4.65 -4.92 -1.86
CA MET A 55 -4.87 -3.49 -2.07
C MET A 55 -6.24 -3.01 -1.57
N GLY A 56 -6.27 -1.82 -0.98
CA GLY A 56 -7.51 -1.18 -0.49
C GLY A 56 -8.11 -1.80 0.77
N LYS A 57 -7.36 -2.68 1.46
CA LYS A 57 -7.80 -3.35 2.68
C LYS A 57 -7.08 -2.81 3.90
N LYS A 58 -7.64 -3.08 5.09
CA LYS A 58 -6.99 -2.75 6.35
C LYS A 58 -5.75 -3.62 6.54
N ALA A 59 -4.74 -3.11 7.23
CA ALA A 59 -3.47 -3.80 7.43
C ALA A 59 -3.62 -5.26 7.90
N ILE A 60 -4.48 -5.52 8.90
CA ILE A 60 -4.72 -6.88 9.40
C ILE A 60 -5.45 -7.79 8.39
N GLU A 61 -6.37 -7.25 7.60
CA GLU A 61 -7.07 -8.00 6.55
C GLU A 61 -6.11 -8.35 5.41
N SER A 62 -5.26 -7.40 5.00
CA SER A 62 -4.19 -7.65 4.01
C SER A 62 -3.20 -8.69 4.51
N ALA A 63 -2.82 -8.64 5.80
CA ALA A 63 -1.92 -9.62 6.41
C ALA A 63 -2.52 -11.04 6.45
N GLN A 64 -3.80 -11.16 6.79
CA GLN A 64 -4.51 -12.44 6.74
C GLN A 64 -4.55 -13.02 5.32
N ILE A 65 -4.79 -12.17 4.31
CA ILE A 65 -4.74 -12.57 2.90
C ILE A 65 -3.32 -12.99 2.53
N PHE A 66 -2.30 -12.21 2.89
CA PHE A 66 -0.91 -12.54 2.62
C PHE A 66 -0.56 -13.94 3.14
N VAL A 67 -0.84 -14.23 4.42
CA VAL A 67 -0.54 -15.52 5.03
C VAL A 67 -1.30 -16.66 4.34
N ARG A 68 -2.61 -16.48 4.13
CA ARG A 68 -3.47 -17.53 3.58
C ARG A 68 -3.16 -17.84 2.11
N GLU A 69 -3.11 -16.82 1.27
CA GLU A 69 -2.92 -16.99 -0.18
C GLU A 69 -1.48 -17.41 -0.52
N SER A 70 -0.50 -17.04 0.32
CA SER A 70 0.86 -17.58 0.20
C SER A 70 0.98 -18.99 0.78
N GLY A 71 -0.04 -19.53 1.47
CA GLY A 71 0.01 -20.87 2.07
C GLY A 71 1.02 -20.96 3.22
N LEU A 72 1.03 -19.93 4.08
CA LEU A 72 1.84 -19.84 5.30
C LEU A 72 1.03 -20.06 6.58
N ASP A 73 -0.22 -20.52 6.47
CA ASP A 73 -1.04 -20.89 7.62
C ASP A 73 -0.29 -21.87 8.54
N GLY A 74 -0.20 -21.52 9.83
CA GLY A 74 0.53 -22.29 10.84
C GLY A 74 2.06 -22.09 10.83
N LEU A 75 2.61 -21.37 9.85
CA LEU A 75 4.04 -21.02 9.79
C LEU A 75 4.31 -19.55 10.14
N LEU A 76 3.39 -18.66 9.77
CA LEU A 76 3.46 -17.23 10.04
C LEU A 76 2.06 -16.72 10.37
N THR A 77 1.90 -16.02 11.49
CA THR A 77 0.62 -15.37 11.82
C THR A 77 0.53 -14.00 11.14
N ALA A 78 -0.69 -13.50 10.95
CA ALA A 78 -0.90 -12.19 10.36
C ALA A 78 -0.26 -11.07 11.21
N GLU A 79 -0.30 -11.20 12.53
CA GLU A 79 0.30 -10.27 13.47
C GLU A 79 1.83 -10.29 13.40
N ALA A 80 2.45 -11.49 13.36
CA ALA A 80 3.89 -11.63 13.24
C ALA A 80 4.40 -11.11 11.88
N PHE A 81 3.63 -11.35 10.81
CA PHE A 81 3.90 -10.74 9.51
C PHE A 81 3.88 -9.21 9.57
N LEU A 82 2.89 -8.61 10.23
CA LEU A 82 2.80 -7.16 10.36
C LEU A 82 3.96 -6.59 11.17
N GLU A 83 4.30 -7.21 12.30
CA GLU A 83 5.42 -6.80 13.14
C GLU A 83 6.74 -6.84 12.36
N GLU A 84 7.02 -7.94 11.66
CA GLU A 84 8.22 -8.09 10.85
C GLU A 84 8.25 -7.07 9.70
N ARG A 85 7.13 -6.93 8.99
CA ARG A 85 7.01 -5.98 7.86
C ARG A 85 7.25 -4.55 8.33
N GLU A 86 6.66 -4.16 9.46
CA GLU A 86 6.80 -2.82 10.02
C GLU A 86 8.25 -2.53 10.42
N GLY A 87 8.93 -3.49 11.07
CA GLY A 87 10.35 -3.34 11.40
C GLY A 87 11.21 -3.09 10.15
N MET A 88 11.00 -3.86 9.08
CA MET A 88 11.73 -3.66 7.83
C MET A 88 11.39 -2.33 7.13
N LEU A 89 10.13 -1.89 7.21
CA LEU A 89 9.70 -0.62 6.62
C LEU A 89 10.30 0.57 7.36
N GLN A 90 10.39 0.52 8.70
CA GLN A 90 11.00 1.57 9.50
C GLN A 90 12.47 1.82 9.13
N ASP A 91 13.20 0.77 8.75
CA ASP A 91 14.57 0.88 8.25
C ASP A 91 14.64 1.50 6.84
N LEU A 92 13.61 1.28 6.01
CA LEU A 92 13.59 1.73 4.61
C LEU A 92 13.02 3.14 4.44
N PHE A 93 12.02 3.54 5.21
CA PHE A 93 11.37 4.85 5.07
C PHE A 93 12.33 6.05 5.08
N PRO A 94 13.41 6.10 5.89
CA PRO A 94 14.38 7.18 5.83
C PRO A 94 15.09 7.33 4.47
N THR A 95 15.01 6.31 3.61
CA THR A 95 15.60 6.30 2.28
C THR A 95 14.62 6.67 1.16
N CYS A 96 13.36 6.99 1.50
CA CYS A 96 12.34 7.39 0.52
C CYS A 96 12.76 8.61 -0.29
N GLN A 97 12.26 8.68 -1.52
CA GLN A 97 12.44 9.82 -2.41
C GLN A 97 11.11 10.50 -2.65
N LEU A 98 11.15 11.78 -3.02
CA LEU A 98 9.97 12.50 -3.51
C LEU A 98 9.55 11.90 -4.85
N LEU A 99 8.23 11.80 -5.06
CA LEU A 99 7.72 11.45 -6.38
C LEU A 99 7.93 12.61 -7.38
N PRO A 100 7.97 12.33 -8.70
CA PRO A 100 8.12 13.36 -9.70
C PRO A 100 6.97 14.38 -9.71
N GLY A 101 7.29 15.67 -9.61
CA GLY A 101 6.30 16.77 -9.64
C GLY A 101 5.91 17.31 -8.27
N GLU A 102 6.25 16.59 -7.20
CA GLU A 102 5.91 16.95 -5.81
C GLU A 102 6.69 18.18 -5.31
N TRP A 103 7.78 18.56 -5.96
CA TRP A 103 8.52 19.80 -5.70
C TRP A 103 7.77 21.09 -6.10
N LEU A 104 6.61 20.96 -6.76
CA LEU A 104 5.77 22.10 -7.16
C LEU A 104 4.67 22.42 -6.13
N ILE A 105 4.59 21.64 -5.05
CA ILE A 105 3.57 21.74 -4.01
C ILE A 105 4.07 22.60 -2.85
#